data_AF-A0AA97DA21-F1
#
_entry.id   AF-A0AA97DA21-F1
#
_cell.length_a   1.000
_cell.length_b   1.000
_cell.length_c   1.000
_cell.angle_alpha   90.00
_cell.angle_beta   90.00
_cell.angle_gamma   90.00
#
_symmetry.space_group_name_H-M   'P 1'
#
loop_
_entity.id
_entity.type
_entity.pdbx_description
1 polymer ?
#
loop_
_entity_poly.entity_id
_entity_poly.type
_entity_poly.pdbx_seq_one_letter_code
_entity_poly.pdbx_strand_id
1 'polypeptide(L)' 'MDFQKWGEEYLQEAAVLKAHLAPVRAALKRTGLGVEESRTLAARESMLYQMYLECRSTGLYLRGYRQ' A
#
# COMPACT_ATOMS: atom_id res chain seq x y z
N MET A 1 -5.91 14.96 -20.83
CA MET A 1 -5.68 14.18 -19.59
C MET A 1 -4.31 14.53 -19.08
N ASP A 2 -4.18 14.85 -17.79
CA ASP A 2 -2.89 15.15 -17.16
C ASP A 2 -2.35 13.89 -16.48
N PHE A 3 -1.65 13.07 -17.26
CA PHE A 3 -1.08 11.81 -16.76
C PHE A 3 0.04 12.04 -15.74
N GLN A 4 0.74 13.17 -15.82
CA GLN A 4 1.79 13.50 -14.85
C GLN A 4 1.17 13.75 -13.47
N LYS A 5 0.13 14.60 -13.42
CA LYS A 5 -0.61 14.87 -12.18
C LYS A 5 -1.23 13.61 -11.58
N TRP A 6 -1.91 12.79 -12.39
CA TRP A 6 -2.45 11.51 -11.90
C TRP A 6 -1.36 10.57 -11.42
N GLY A 7 -0.21 10.55 -12.10
CA GLY A 7 0.95 9.77 -11.67
C GLY A 7 1.45 10.16 -10.29
N GLU A 8 1.48 11.47 -9.99
CA GLU A 8 1.84 11.98 -8.66
C GLU A 8 0.80 11.61 -7.60
N GLU A 9 -0.50 11.74 -7.90
CA GLU A 9 -1.59 11.36 -7.00
C GLU A 9 -1.51 9.87 -6.60
N TYR A 10 -1.29 8.97 -7.56
CA TYR A 10 -1.10 7.55 -7.29
C TYR A 10 0.14 7.25 -6.44
N LEU A 11 1.24 7.99 -6.63
CA LEU A 11 2.45 7.83 -5.83
C LEU A 11 2.28 8.35 -4.40
N GLN A 12 1.50 9.42 -4.23
CA GLN A 12 1.12 9.92 -2.91
C GLN A 12 0.27 8.87 -2.15
N GLU A 13 -0.74 8.29 -2.80
CA GLU A 13 -1.54 7.21 -2.20
C GLU A 13 -0.69 5.98 -1.87
N ALA A 14 0.26 5.61 -2.72
CA ALA A 14 1.21 4.54 -2.41
C ALA A 14 2.03 4.85 -1.14
N ALA A 15 2.48 6.10 -0.96
CA ALA A 15 3.21 6.50 0.25
C ALA A 15 2.33 6.40 1.51
N VAL A 16 1.07 6.81 1.43
CA VAL A 16 0.08 6.71 2.51
C VAL A 16 -0.18 5.24 2.88
N LEU A 17 -0.43 4.37 1.90
CA LEU A 17 -0.64 2.93 2.13
C LEU A 17 0.60 2.28 2.77
N LYS A 18 1.80 2.65 2.33
CA LYS A 18 3.06 2.19 2.93
C LYS A 18 3.21 2.62 4.38
N ALA A 19 2.80 3.84 4.73
CA ALA A 19 2.79 4.31 6.11
C ALA A 19 1.79 3.52 6.97
N HIS A 20 0.60 3.21 6.45
CA HIS A 20 -0.41 2.40 7.16
C HIS A 20 -0.01 0.93 7.34
N LEU A 21 0.85 0.38 6.48
CA LEU A 21 1.41 -0.97 6.64
C LEU A 21 2.30 -1.10 7.86
N ALA A 22 3.03 -0.04 8.24
CA ALA A 22 3.98 -0.09 9.35
C ALA A 22 3.34 -0.51 10.69
N PRO A 23 2.24 0.12 11.17
CA PRO A 23 1.59 -0.32 12.40
C PRO A 23 0.94 -1.71 12.29
N VAL A 24 0.46 -2.13 11.11
CA VAL A 24 -0.11 -3.48 10.90
C VAL A 24 0.99 -4.55 11.02
N ARG A 25 2.16 -4.32 10.40
CA ARG A 25 3.32 -5.21 10.51
C ARG A 25 3.88 -5.25 11.93
N ALA A 26 3.86 -4.12 12.65
CA ALA A 26 4.22 -4.09 14.06
C ALA A 26 3.24 -4.90 14.91
N ALA A 27 1.93 -4.77 14.64
CA ALA A 27 0.89 -5.53 15.33
C ALA A 27 1.07 -7.05 15.13
N LEU A 28 1.34 -7.51 13.91
CA LEU A 28 1.61 -8.93 13.60
C LEU A 28 2.79 -9.53 14.37
N LYS A 29 3.75 -8.72 14.81
CA LYS A 29 4.92 -9.16 15.58
C LYS A 29 4.65 -9.23 17.09
N ARG A 30 3.49 -8.78 17.56
CA ARG A 30 3.14 -8.81 18.98
C ARG A 30 2.98 -10.26 19.44
N THR A 31 3.52 -10.56 20.61
CA THR A 31 3.31 -11.85 21.27
C THR A 31 1.89 -11.94 21.83
N GLY A 32 1.31 -13.13 21.83
CA GLY A 32 0.00 -13.38 22.44
C GLY A 32 -1.21 -13.06 21.56
N LEU A 33 -1.02 -12.83 20.26
CA LEU A 33 -2.14 -12.72 19.32
C LEU A 33 -2.92 -14.04 19.27
N GLY A 34 -4.25 -13.93 19.30
CA GLY A 34 -5.12 -15.06 18.99
C GLY A 34 -4.99 -15.47 17.51
N VAL A 35 -5.35 -16.72 17.20
CA VAL A 35 -5.29 -17.26 15.81
C VAL A 35 -6.11 -16.39 14.84
N GLU A 36 -7.34 -16.04 15.22
CA GLU A 36 -8.22 -15.22 14.39
C GLU A 36 -7.71 -13.78 14.25
N GLU A 37 -7.20 -13.18 15.33
CA GLU A 37 -6.59 -11.84 15.28
C GLU A 37 -5.37 -11.81 14.34
N SER A 38 -4.52 -12.84 14.42
CA SER A 38 -3.37 -12.99 13.52
C SER A 38 -3.81 -13.15 12.07
N ARG A 39 -4.86 -13.92 11.79
CA ARG A 39 -5.42 -14.10 10.44
C ARG A 39 -5.97 -12.79 9.88
N THR A 40 -6.76 -12.06 10.67
CA THR A 40 -7.31 -10.76 10.26
C THR A 40 -6.21 -9.75 9.97
N LEU A 41 -5.19 -9.66 10.84
CA LEU A 41 -4.06 -8.76 10.62
C LEU A 41 -3.24 -9.14 9.38
N ALA A 42 -3.01 -10.43 9.14
CA ALA A 42 -2.28 -10.91 7.96
C ALA A 42 -3.04 -10.63 6.67
N ALA A 43 -4.37 -10.84 6.66
CA ALA A 43 -5.22 -10.50 5.52
C ALA A 43 -5.18 -8.99 5.22
N ARG A 44 -5.24 -8.16 6.26
CA ARG A 44 -5.14 -6.70 6.13
C ARG A 44 -3.77 -6.25 5.62
N GLU A 45 -2.68 -6.88 6.09
CA GLU A 45 -1.32 -6.60 5.62
C GLU A 45 -1.19 -6.91 4.13
N SER A 46 -1.64 -8.09 3.71
CA SER A 46 -1.62 -8.53 2.31
C SER A 46 -2.40 -7.57 1.41
N MET A 47 -3.61 -7.18 1.82
CA MET A 47 -4.45 -6.25 1.07
C MET A 47 -3.78 -4.87 0.90
N LEU A 48 -3.32 -4.28 2.00
CA LEU A 48 -2.67 -2.96 1.96
C LEU A 48 -1.37 -2.99 1.14
N TYR A 49 -0.62 -4.10 1.21
CA TYR A 49 0.60 -4.26 0.45
C TYR A 49 0.33 -4.39 -1.05
N GLN A 50 -0.69 -5.16 -1.45
CA GLN A 50 -1.09 -5.23 -2.85
C GLN A 50 -1.53 -3.86 -3.37
N MET A 51 -2.38 -3.14 -2.63
CA MET A 51 -2.82 -1.79 -3.02
C MET A 51 -1.64 -0.82 -3.17
N TYR A 52 -0.66 -0.88 -2.26
CA TYR A 52 0.56 -0.09 -2.36
C TYR A 52 1.31 -0.37 -3.66
N LEU A 53 1.48 -1.65 -4.02
CA LEU A 53 2.17 -2.05 -5.23
C LEU A 53 1.44 -1.57 -6.49
N GLU A 54 0.12 -1.72 -6.54
CA GLU A 54 -0.70 -1.27 -7.68
C GLU A 54 -0.64 0.25 -7.84
N CYS A 55 -0.79 1.02 -6.75
CA CYS A 55 -0.72 2.48 -6.80
C CYS A 55 0.67 2.94 -7.25
N ARG A 56 1.73 2.33 -6.69
CA ARG A 56 3.10 2.67 -7.07
C ARG A 56 3.39 2.34 -8.54
N SER A 57 2.97 1.16 -9.01
CA SER A 57 3.13 0.73 -10.39
C SER A 57 2.42 1.68 -11.35
N THR A 58 1.14 1.97 -11.07
CA THR A 58 0.31 2.88 -11.87
C THR A 58 0.90 4.28 -11.90
N GLY A 59 1.31 4.82 -10.74
CA GLY A 59 1.89 6.15 -10.66
C GLY A 59 3.21 6.28 -11.44
N LEU A 60 4.08 5.27 -11.38
CA LEU A 60 5.31 5.23 -12.17
C LEU A 60 5.03 5.11 -13.67
N TYR A 61 4.06 4.28 -14.06
CA TYR A 61 3.64 4.14 -15.44
C TYR A 61 3.14 5.48 -16.02
N LEU A 62 2.27 6.18 -15.29
CA LEU A 62 1.70 7.45 -15.71
C LEU A 62 2.74 8.58 -15.77
N ARG A 63 3.69 8.65 -14.82
CA ARG A 63 4.83 9.57 -14.91
C ARG A 63 5.77 9.27 -16.07
N GLY A 64 5.90 8.00 -16.45
CA GLY A 64 6.68 7.57 -17.61
C GLY A 64 6.01 7.91 -18.94
N TYR A 65 4.73 8.28 -18.94
CA TYR A 65 3.98 8.64 -20.13
C TYR A 65 4.46 10.00 -20.65
N ARG A 66 5.29 9.98 -21.70
CA ARG A 66 5.61 11.16 -22.50
C ARG A 66 4.62 11.23 -23.67
N GLN A 67 3.89 12.34 -23.75
CA GLN A 67 3.21 12.77 -24.97
C GLN A 67 4.18 13.58 -25.83
#